data_AF-A0A6P3IQM5-F1
#
_entry.id   AF-A0A6P3IQM5-F1
#
_cell.length_a   1.000
_cell.length_b   1.000
_cell.length_c   1.000
_cell.angle_alpha   90.00
_cell.angle_beta   90.00
_cell.angle_gamma   90.00
#
_symmetry.space_group_name_H-M   'P 1'
#
loop_
_entity.id
_entity.type
_entity.pdbx_description
1 polymer ?
#
loop_
_entity_poly.entity_id
_entity_poly.type
_entity_poly.pdbx_seq_one_letter_code
_entity_poly.pdbx_strand_id
1 'polypeptide(L)'
;NFHYITILRDPVSRYLSEWRHVQRGATWKASLHVCDGRPPTSEELPSCYTGDDWSGCPLKEFMDCPYNLANNRQVRMLSDLTLVGCYNLSVMPEKQRNKVLLESAKSNLKHMAFFGLTEFQRKTQYLFEKTFNMNFISPFTQYNTTRASSVEINEELQKRIEGLNFLDMELYSYAKDLFLQRYQFMRQKEHQEARRKRQEQRKFLKGRFLQTHYQTQSQGQNPNPSQNPSQNPNLNASQSGTQNLFQNLIQNLTQSSGQNPSPKENQESQKQNSGQEQSDGNTSNGTHDYIGSVEKWR
;
A
#
# COMPACT_ATOMS: atom_id res chain seq x y z
N ASN A 1 5.48 -21.85 9.55
CA ASN A 1 4.44 -21.04 8.88
C ASN A 1 4.98 -20.53 7.56
N PHE A 2 4.21 -20.66 6.47
CA PHE A 2 4.56 -20.10 5.17
C PHE A 2 3.80 -18.79 4.96
N HIS A 3 4.52 -17.73 4.60
CA HIS A 3 3.94 -16.41 4.32
C HIS A 3 4.13 -16.07 2.85
N TYR A 4 3.09 -16.27 2.05
CA TYR A 4 3.12 -15.95 0.63
C TYR A 4 3.04 -14.44 0.41
N ILE A 5 3.89 -13.94 -0.49
CA ILE A 5 3.89 -12.54 -0.92
C ILE A 5 3.98 -12.45 -2.45
N THR A 6 3.49 -11.35 -3.03
CA THR A 6 3.63 -11.10 -4.46
C THR A 6 3.65 -9.60 -4.79
N ILE A 7 3.99 -9.25 -6.03
CA ILE A 7 3.90 -7.88 -6.57
C ILE A 7 3.10 -7.93 -7.87
N LEU A 8 2.11 -7.05 -7.99
CA LEU A 8 1.31 -6.87 -9.20
C LEU A 8 1.71 -5.59 -9.94
N ARG A 9 1.27 -5.53 -11.19
CA ARG A 9 1.46 -4.38 -12.07
C ARG A 9 0.23 -4.21 -12.96
N ASP A 10 -0.04 -2.97 -13.35
CA ASP A 10 -1.00 -2.61 -14.37
C ASP A 10 -0.87 -3.56 -15.59
N PRO A 11 -1.95 -4.22 -16.03
CA PRO A 11 -1.85 -5.30 -17.01
C PRO A 11 -1.31 -4.86 -18.36
N VAL A 12 -1.66 -3.66 -18.85
CA VAL A 12 -1.13 -3.13 -20.12
C VAL A 12 0.37 -2.92 -20.00
N SER A 13 0.80 -2.21 -18.96
CA SER A 13 2.22 -1.95 -18.68
C SER A 13 3.02 -3.23 -18.48
N ARG A 14 2.45 -4.22 -17.79
CA ARG A 14 3.04 -5.53 -17.56
C ARG A 14 3.18 -6.32 -18.86
N TYR A 15 2.12 -6.36 -19.68
CA TYR A 15 2.09 -7.06 -20.96
C TYR A 15 3.12 -6.50 -21.94
N LEU A 16 3.19 -5.17 -22.10
CA LEU A 16 4.20 -4.51 -22.93
C LEU A 16 5.62 -4.74 -22.43
N SER A 17 5.82 -4.73 -21.10
CA SER A 17 7.12 -5.04 -20.50
C SER A 17 7.56 -6.46 -20.81
N GLU A 18 6.63 -7.42 -20.77
CA GLU A 18 6.90 -8.81 -21.11
C GLU A 18 7.21 -8.97 -22.60
N TRP A 19 6.39 -8.39 -23.48
CA TRP A 19 6.65 -8.37 -24.92
C TRP A 19 8.06 -7.86 -25.23
N ARG A 20 8.48 -6.74 -24.64
CA ARG A 20 9.85 -6.24 -24.85
C ARG A 20 10.92 -7.18 -24.31
N HIS A 21 10.63 -7.96 -23.26
CA HIS A 21 11.57 -8.94 -22.73
C HIS A 21 11.71 -10.14 -23.68
N VAL A 22 10.58 -10.66 -24.17
CA VAL A 22 10.50 -11.72 -25.19
C VAL A 22 11.17 -11.29 -26.49
N GLN A 23 10.89 -10.05 -26.90
CA GLN A 23 11.72 -9.12 -27.70
C GLN A 23 13.18 -9.53 -27.88
N ARG A 24 13.82 -9.72 -26.72
CA ARG A 24 15.28 -9.84 -26.54
C ARG A 24 15.69 -11.25 -26.09
N GLY A 25 14.85 -12.25 -26.33
CA GLY A 25 15.17 -13.67 -26.12
C GLY A 25 14.64 -14.31 -24.85
N ALA A 26 13.82 -13.60 -24.04
CA ALA A 26 13.19 -14.26 -22.89
C ALA A 26 12.10 -15.24 -23.34
N THR A 27 12.14 -16.46 -22.79
CA THR A 27 11.15 -17.51 -23.08
C THR A 27 10.53 -18.10 -21.82
N TRP A 28 11.28 -18.17 -20.73
CA TRP A 28 10.95 -18.96 -19.53
C TRP A 28 10.61 -20.43 -19.84
N LYS A 29 11.16 -20.99 -20.93
CA LYS A 29 10.84 -22.35 -21.43
C LYS A 29 11.14 -23.50 -20.46
N ALA A 30 11.97 -23.25 -19.44
CA ALA A 30 12.25 -24.20 -18.37
C ALA A 30 11.19 -24.21 -17.24
N SER A 31 10.14 -23.41 -17.35
CA SER A 31 9.03 -23.39 -16.39
C SER A 31 8.28 -24.72 -16.42
N LEU A 32 8.14 -25.36 -15.27
CA LEU A 32 7.58 -26.71 -15.19
C LEU A 32 6.06 -26.75 -15.40
N HIS A 33 5.36 -25.66 -15.07
CA HIS A 33 3.89 -25.56 -15.17
C HIS A 33 3.15 -26.73 -14.49
N VAL A 34 3.68 -27.25 -13.38
CA VAL A 34 3.09 -28.39 -12.67
C VAL A 34 1.70 -28.03 -12.15
N CYS A 35 0.72 -28.86 -12.51
CA CYS A 35 -0.65 -28.82 -12.01
C CYS A 35 -1.16 -30.26 -11.92
N ASP A 36 -1.88 -30.60 -10.85
CA ASP A 36 -2.29 -31.99 -10.54
C ASP A 36 -1.15 -33.02 -10.66
N GLY A 37 0.03 -32.64 -10.18
CA GLY A 37 1.19 -33.53 -10.09
C GLY A 37 1.95 -33.77 -11.40
N ARG A 38 1.59 -33.13 -12.52
CA ARG A 38 2.29 -33.28 -13.80
C ARG A 38 2.46 -31.96 -14.57
N PRO A 39 3.45 -31.86 -15.48
CA PRO A 39 3.51 -30.76 -16.46
C PRO A 39 2.41 -30.93 -17.54
N PRO A 40 2.05 -29.84 -18.25
CA PRO A 40 1.16 -29.91 -19.40
C PRO A 40 1.84 -30.59 -20.59
N THR A 41 1.05 -31.20 -21.48
CA THR A 41 1.55 -31.68 -22.78
C THR A 41 1.73 -30.51 -23.76
N SER A 42 2.45 -30.74 -24.87
CA SER A 42 2.56 -29.75 -25.95
C SER A 42 1.23 -29.43 -26.64
N GLU A 43 0.24 -30.31 -26.52
CA GLU A 43 -1.13 -30.07 -27.01
C GLU A 43 -1.92 -29.18 -26.05
N GLU A 44 -1.76 -29.37 -24.74
CA GLU A 44 -2.38 -28.54 -23.70
C GLU A 44 -1.74 -27.15 -23.62
N LEU A 45 -0.45 -27.05 -23.94
CA LEU A 45 0.30 -25.79 -23.93
C LEU A 45 1.23 -25.65 -25.15
N PRO A 46 0.69 -25.29 -26.33
CA PRO A 46 1.49 -25.10 -27.54
C PRO A 46 2.44 -23.89 -27.44
N SER A 47 3.57 -23.95 -28.15
CA SER A 47 4.51 -22.84 -28.29
C SER A 47 3.98 -21.77 -29.26
N CYS A 48 4.24 -20.49 -28.97
CA CYS A 48 3.99 -19.39 -29.90
C CYS A 48 5.12 -19.17 -30.91
N TYR A 49 6.26 -19.84 -30.75
CA TYR A 49 7.44 -19.67 -31.59
C TYR A 49 8.05 -21.01 -31.97
N THR A 50 8.82 -20.99 -33.04
CA THR A 50 9.61 -22.13 -33.51
C THR A 50 11.08 -21.91 -33.17
N GLY A 51 11.85 -22.99 -32.99
CA GLY A 51 13.26 -22.90 -32.61
C GLY A 51 13.48 -22.56 -31.14
N ASP A 52 14.55 -21.82 -30.85
CA ASP A 52 15.07 -21.66 -29.48
C ASP A 52 14.34 -20.60 -28.65
N ASP A 53 13.89 -19.51 -29.28
CA ASP A 53 13.22 -18.38 -28.66
C ASP A 53 12.31 -17.60 -29.62
N TRP A 54 11.73 -16.49 -29.13
CA TRP A 54 10.86 -15.59 -29.88
C TRP A 54 11.50 -14.20 -30.06
N SER A 55 12.83 -14.16 -30.22
CA SER A 55 13.59 -12.93 -30.41
C SER A 55 13.13 -12.16 -31.65
N GLY A 56 13.05 -10.84 -31.55
CA GLY A 56 12.62 -9.98 -32.66
C GLY A 56 11.10 -9.93 -32.89
N CYS A 57 10.30 -10.73 -32.17
CA CYS A 57 8.83 -10.78 -32.31
C CYS A 57 8.19 -9.38 -32.31
N PRO A 58 7.49 -8.97 -33.39
CA PRO A 58 6.68 -7.76 -33.42
C PRO A 58 5.53 -7.82 -32.41
N LEU A 59 5.07 -6.67 -31.91
CA LEU A 59 3.94 -6.61 -30.95
C LEU A 59 2.68 -7.26 -31.52
N LYS A 60 2.42 -7.09 -32.83
CA LYS A 60 1.27 -7.69 -33.51
C LYS A 60 1.29 -9.22 -33.41
N GLU A 61 2.42 -9.85 -33.75
CA GLU A 61 2.58 -11.31 -33.66
C GLU A 61 2.47 -11.80 -32.22
N PHE A 62 3.04 -11.05 -31.27
CA PHE A 62 2.93 -11.34 -29.85
C PHE A 62 1.46 -11.38 -29.37
N MET A 63 0.63 -10.44 -29.84
CA MET A 63 -0.81 -10.38 -29.55
C MET A 63 -1.65 -11.39 -30.35
N ASP A 64 -1.18 -11.83 -31.52
CA ASP A 64 -1.92 -12.73 -32.41
C ASP A 64 -1.82 -14.19 -31.97
N CYS A 65 -0.81 -14.58 -31.17
CA CYS A 65 -0.71 -15.96 -30.68
C CYS A 65 -1.76 -16.27 -29.59
N PRO A 66 -2.70 -17.22 -29.82
CA PRO A 66 -3.76 -17.54 -28.86
C PRO A 66 -3.24 -18.24 -27.59
N TYR A 67 -2.08 -18.91 -27.68
CA TYR A 67 -1.46 -19.66 -26.58
C TYR A 67 -0.46 -18.81 -25.77
N ASN A 68 -0.36 -17.51 -26.03
CA ASN A 68 0.62 -16.65 -25.38
C ASN A 68 0.37 -16.58 -23.87
N LEU A 69 1.30 -17.14 -23.08
CA LEU A 69 1.28 -17.12 -21.62
C LEU A 69 1.37 -15.70 -21.03
N ALA A 70 1.63 -14.66 -21.82
CA ALA A 70 1.47 -13.28 -21.39
C ALA A 70 0.00 -12.91 -21.14
N ASN A 71 -0.96 -13.52 -21.84
CA ASN A 71 -2.39 -13.25 -21.66
C ASN A 71 -2.84 -13.69 -20.27
N ASN A 72 -3.48 -12.77 -19.54
CA ASN A 72 -4.03 -13.00 -18.19
C ASN A 72 -3.04 -13.69 -17.23
N ARG A 73 -1.75 -13.31 -17.31
CA ARG A 73 -0.66 -13.95 -16.56
C ARG A 73 -0.89 -13.85 -15.06
N GLN A 74 -1.29 -12.69 -14.55
CA GLN A 74 -1.41 -12.48 -13.10
C GLN A 74 -2.53 -13.33 -12.53
N VAL A 75 -3.69 -13.38 -13.20
CA VAL A 75 -4.80 -14.28 -12.82
C VAL A 75 -4.36 -15.73 -12.90
N ARG A 76 -3.79 -16.18 -14.02
CA ARG A 76 -3.36 -17.58 -14.17
C ARG A 76 -2.36 -18.00 -13.09
N MET A 77 -1.40 -17.15 -12.75
CA MET A 77 -0.34 -17.49 -11.78
C MET A 77 -0.79 -17.38 -10.32
N LEU A 78 -1.88 -16.67 -10.04
CA LEU A 78 -2.45 -16.55 -8.69
C LEU A 78 -3.63 -17.48 -8.43
N SER A 79 -4.22 -18.06 -9.48
CA SER A 79 -5.32 -19.00 -9.36
C SER A 79 -4.84 -20.38 -8.98
N ASP A 80 -5.72 -21.13 -8.31
CA ASP A 80 -5.65 -22.58 -8.29
C ASP A 80 -6.15 -23.13 -9.63
N LEU A 81 -5.23 -23.64 -10.45
CA LEU A 81 -5.54 -24.14 -11.79
C LEU A 81 -6.22 -25.51 -11.76
N THR A 82 -6.15 -26.26 -10.65
CA THR A 82 -6.81 -27.57 -10.51
C THR A 82 -8.33 -27.44 -10.61
N LEU A 83 -8.87 -26.29 -10.18
CA LEU A 83 -10.29 -25.94 -10.24
C LEU A 83 -10.85 -25.86 -11.67
N VAL A 84 -9.98 -25.77 -12.68
CA VAL A 84 -10.37 -25.61 -14.09
C VAL A 84 -9.79 -26.70 -15.01
N GLY A 85 -9.37 -27.83 -14.44
CA GLY A 85 -8.74 -28.90 -15.22
C GLY A 85 -7.35 -28.52 -15.74
N CYS A 86 -6.61 -27.72 -14.97
CA CYS A 86 -5.27 -27.27 -15.28
C CYS A 86 -5.18 -26.52 -16.64
N TYR A 87 -4.39 -27.06 -17.57
CA TYR A 87 -4.16 -26.52 -18.90
C TYR A 87 -5.07 -27.14 -19.97
N ASN A 88 -5.91 -28.12 -19.61
CA ASN A 88 -6.89 -28.68 -20.53
C ASN A 88 -8.09 -27.73 -20.67
N LEU A 89 -8.09 -26.95 -21.75
CA LEU A 89 -9.14 -25.96 -22.04
C LEU A 89 -10.51 -26.58 -22.37
N SER A 90 -10.58 -27.88 -22.66
CA SER A 90 -11.81 -28.56 -23.08
C SER A 90 -12.68 -29.03 -21.90
N VAL A 91 -12.17 -28.96 -20.67
CA VAL A 91 -12.86 -29.48 -19.47
C VAL A 91 -14.14 -28.69 -19.14
N MET A 92 -14.19 -27.40 -19.48
CA MET A 92 -15.36 -26.56 -19.25
C MET A 92 -15.42 -25.36 -20.21
N PRO A 93 -16.62 -24.77 -20.42
CA PRO A 93 -16.76 -23.58 -21.26
C PRO A 93 -15.88 -22.42 -20.78
N GLU A 94 -15.30 -21.68 -21.73
CA GLU A 94 -14.35 -20.59 -21.45
C GLU A 94 -14.90 -19.55 -20.46
N LYS A 95 -16.17 -19.14 -20.64
CA LYS A 95 -16.83 -18.19 -19.73
C LYS A 95 -16.89 -18.66 -18.28
N GLN A 96 -17.13 -19.96 -18.07
CA GLN A 96 -17.13 -20.56 -16.74
C GLN A 96 -15.71 -20.63 -16.18
N ARG A 97 -14.75 -21.09 -17.00
CA ARG A 97 -13.33 -21.14 -16.65
C ARG A 97 -12.80 -19.79 -16.18
N ASN A 98 -13.09 -18.75 -16.95
CA ASN A 98 -12.67 -17.37 -16.70
C ASN A 98 -13.18 -16.86 -15.34
N LYS A 99 -14.45 -17.14 -15.01
CA LYS A 99 -15.03 -16.79 -13.71
C LYS A 99 -14.33 -17.52 -12.55
N VAL A 100 -14.11 -18.83 -12.69
CA VAL A 100 -13.47 -19.64 -11.63
C VAL A 100 -12.04 -19.17 -11.37
N LEU A 101 -11.26 -18.92 -12.44
CA LEU A 101 -9.91 -18.41 -12.32
C LEU A 101 -9.87 -17.05 -11.62
N LEU A 102 -10.71 -16.11 -12.05
CA LEU A 102 -10.68 -14.78 -11.46
C LEU A 102 -11.03 -14.78 -9.98
N GLU A 103 -12.07 -15.51 -9.58
CA GLU A 103 -12.45 -15.62 -8.18
C GLU A 103 -11.39 -16.35 -7.34
N SER A 104 -10.76 -17.37 -7.90
CA SER A 104 -9.62 -18.05 -7.27
C SER A 104 -8.44 -17.10 -7.06
N ALA A 105 -8.04 -16.34 -8.09
CA ALA A 105 -6.96 -15.36 -8.00
C ALA A 105 -7.25 -14.25 -6.98
N LYS A 106 -8.47 -13.67 -6.99
CA LYS A 106 -8.88 -12.65 -6.01
C LYS A 106 -8.83 -13.20 -4.58
N SER A 107 -9.32 -14.42 -4.38
CA SER A 107 -9.30 -15.09 -3.07
C SER A 107 -7.86 -15.35 -2.60
N ASN A 108 -7.03 -15.97 -3.43
CA ASN A 108 -5.65 -16.29 -3.07
C ASN A 108 -4.85 -15.02 -2.77
N LEU A 109 -4.94 -14.00 -3.63
CA LEU A 109 -4.30 -12.70 -3.41
C LEU A 109 -4.76 -12.03 -2.12
N LYS A 110 -6.07 -12.08 -1.82
CA LYS A 110 -6.63 -11.53 -0.57
C LYS A 110 -6.04 -12.21 0.65
N HIS A 111 -5.76 -13.51 0.61
CA HIS A 111 -5.27 -14.29 1.74
C HIS A 111 -3.73 -14.36 1.84
N MET A 112 -2.99 -13.86 0.86
CA MET A 112 -1.54 -13.69 0.97
C MET A 112 -1.17 -12.73 2.10
N ALA A 113 -0.09 -13.04 2.83
CA ALA A 113 0.41 -12.23 3.93
C ALA A 113 0.62 -10.77 3.50
N PHE A 114 1.13 -10.56 2.29
CA PHE A 114 1.33 -9.24 1.72
C PHE A 114 1.28 -9.29 0.20
N PHE A 115 0.83 -8.21 -0.43
CA PHE A 115 1.14 -7.96 -1.83
C PHE A 115 1.39 -6.46 -2.07
N GLY A 116 2.24 -6.17 -3.05
CA GLY A 116 2.58 -4.82 -3.47
C GLY A 116 2.11 -4.50 -4.88
N LEU A 117 2.14 -3.21 -5.21
CA LEU A 117 1.85 -2.71 -6.55
C LEU A 117 3.05 -1.91 -7.07
N THR A 118 3.42 -2.16 -8.32
CA THR A 118 4.62 -1.59 -8.94
C THR A 118 4.55 -0.06 -9.04
N GLU A 119 3.34 0.47 -9.18
CA GLU A 119 2.97 1.88 -9.32
C GLU A 119 3.03 2.64 -7.99
N PHE A 120 3.18 1.94 -6.86
CA PHE A 120 3.11 2.52 -5.51
C PHE A 120 4.28 2.10 -4.62
N GLN A 121 5.52 2.22 -5.09
CA GLN A 121 6.73 1.71 -4.41
C GLN A 121 6.84 2.13 -2.92
N ARG A 122 6.59 3.41 -2.59
CA ARG A 122 6.62 3.89 -1.19
C ARG A 122 5.53 3.28 -0.31
N LYS A 123 4.32 3.07 -0.85
CA LYS A 123 3.22 2.46 -0.11
C LYS A 123 3.46 0.95 0.05
N THR A 124 4.01 0.32 -0.98
CA THR A 124 4.44 -1.09 -0.98
C THR A 124 5.47 -1.31 0.12
N GLN A 125 6.51 -0.48 0.19
CA GLN A 125 7.48 -0.50 1.29
C GLN A 125 6.78 -0.39 2.65
N TYR A 126 5.99 0.67 2.86
CA TYR A 126 5.31 0.92 4.13
C TYR A 126 4.46 -0.27 4.59
N LEU A 127 3.62 -0.82 3.70
CA LEU A 127 2.77 -1.94 4.05
C LEU A 127 3.57 -3.21 4.35
N PHE A 128 4.66 -3.48 3.62
CA PHE A 128 5.53 -4.62 3.89
C PHE A 128 6.17 -4.50 5.29
N GLU A 129 6.76 -3.35 5.58
CA GLU A 129 7.37 -3.04 6.87
C GLU A 129 6.40 -3.22 8.04
N LYS A 130 5.16 -2.75 7.88
CA LYS A 130 4.11 -2.91 8.91
C LYS A 130 3.58 -4.33 9.02
N THR A 131 3.53 -5.09 7.92
CA THR A 131 3.04 -6.47 7.92
C THR A 131 4.00 -7.38 8.69
N PHE A 132 5.30 -7.23 8.47
CA PHE A 132 6.32 -8.10 9.06
C PHE A 132 7.08 -7.45 10.24
N ASN A 133 6.66 -6.26 10.66
CA ASN A 133 7.29 -5.48 11.73
C ASN A 133 8.82 -5.35 11.55
N MET A 134 9.23 -4.97 10.34
CA MET A 134 10.63 -4.78 9.94
C MET A 134 10.79 -3.46 9.18
N ASN A 135 12.03 -3.04 8.92
CA ASN A 135 12.32 -1.82 8.14
C ASN A 135 13.35 -2.13 7.06
N PHE A 136 13.19 -1.55 5.87
CA PHE A 136 14.24 -1.54 4.87
C PHE A 136 15.29 -0.49 5.22
N ILE A 137 16.56 -0.77 4.89
CA ILE A 137 17.67 0.17 5.11
C ILE A 137 17.50 1.41 4.21
N SER A 138 17.17 1.18 2.94
CA SER A 138 17.02 2.23 1.95
C SER A 138 15.55 2.40 1.54
N PRO A 139 15.09 3.66 1.40
CA PRO A 139 13.75 3.94 0.91
C PRO A 139 13.59 3.45 -0.54
N PHE A 140 12.45 2.81 -0.84
CA PHE A 140 12.10 2.48 -2.21
C PHE A 140 11.89 3.77 -3.02
N THR A 141 12.30 3.75 -4.28
CA THR A 141 12.20 4.85 -5.24
C THR A 141 11.25 4.47 -6.38
N GLN A 142 10.42 5.42 -6.81
CA GLN A 142 9.49 5.21 -7.91
C GLN A 142 10.20 5.49 -9.24
N TYR A 143 10.32 4.48 -10.10
CA TYR A 143 10.84 4.63 -11.46
C TYR A 143 9.70 4.42 -12.46
N ASN A 144 9.12 5.52 -12.96
CA ASN A 144 8.03 5.47 -13.93
C ASN A 144 8.53 5.31 -15.37
N THR A 145 9.78 5.70 -15.65
CA THR A 145 10.46 5.46 -16.93
C THR A 145 10.89 4.00 -17.03
N THR A 146 9.99 3.17 -17.51
CA THR A 146 10.21 1.75 -17.74
C THR A 146 10.28 1.44 -19.23
N ARG A 147 10.81 0.27 -19.59
CA ARG A 147 10.79 -0.21 -20.98
C ARG A 147 9.38 -0.32 -21.59
N ALA A 148 8.34 -0.40 -20.74
CA ALA A 148 6.95 -0.37 -21.17
C ALA A 148 6.47 1.06 -21.44
N SER A 149 6.85 2.03 -20.61
CA SER A 149 6.44 3.43 -20.78
C SER A 149 7.12 4.11 -21.97
N SER A 150 8.20 3.54 -22.52
CA SER A 150 8.83 3.99 -23.76
C SER A 150 8.17 3.41 -25.02
N VAL A 151 7.13 2.59 -24.89
CA VAL A 151 6.38 2.09 -26.03
C VAL A 151 5.20 3.02 -26.27
N GLU A 152 5.24 3.76 -27.36
CA GLU A 152 4.09 4.49 -27.84
C GLU A 152 3.09 3.50 -28.45
N ILE A 153 1.90 3.42 -27.85
CA ILE A 153 0.77 2.66 -28.37
C ILE A 153 -0.40 3.60 -28.58
N ASN A 154 -1.15 3.40 -29.66
CA ASN A 154 -2.40 4.13 -29.88
C ASN A 154 -3.54 3.51 -29.06
N GLU A 155 -4.67 4.20 -28.98
CA GLU A 155 -5.83 3.75 -28.20
C GLU A 155 -6.40 2.40 -28.67
N GLU A 156 -6.32 2.10 -29.97
CA GLU A 156 -6.78 0.84 -30.53
C GLU A 156 -5.94 -0.34 -30.02
N LEU A 157 -4.61 -0.21 -30.06
CA LEU A 157 -3.68 -1.20 -29.52
C LEU A 157 -3.85 -1.35 -28.01
N GLN A 158 -4.07 -0.25 -27.29
CA GLN A 158 -4.34 -0.30 -25.85
C GLN A 158 -5.58 -1.13 -25.56
N LYS A 159 -6.72 -0.83 -26.19
CA LYS A 159 -7.98 -1.58 -26.02
C LYS A 159 -7.82 -3.05 -26.38
N ARG A 160 -7.02 -3.35 -27.42
CA ARG A 160 -6.71 -4.72 -27.80
C ARG A 160 -5.93 -5.46 -26.70
N ILE A 161 -4.91 -4.82 -26.11
CA ILE A 161 -4.14 -5.41 -25.01
C ILE A 161 -5.01 -5.59 -23.77
N GLU A 162 -5.85 -4.61 -23.45
CA GLU A 162 -6.85 -4.72 -22.37
C GLU A 162 -7.80 -5.89 -22.61
N GLY A 163 -8.27 -6.08 -23.84
CA GLY A 163 -9.10 -7.23 -24.23
C GLY A 163 -8.39 -8.58 -24.08
N LEU A 164 -7.11 -8.68 -24.43
CA LEU A 164 -6.31 -9.90 -24.21
C LEU A 164 -6.04 -10.19 -22.74
N ASN A 165 -6.09 -9.17 -21.88
CA ASN A 165 -5.77 -9.23 -20.46
C ASN A 165 -6.98 -8.88 -19.57
N PHE A 166 -8.20 -9.10 -20.05
CA PHE A 166 -9.42 -8.62 -19.38
C PHE A 166 -9.60 -9.17 -17.95
N LEU A 167 -9.15 -10.41 -17.68
CA LEU A 167 -9.17 -10.96 -16.31
C LEU A 167 -8.13 -10.28 -15.44
N ASP A 168 -6.94 -10.04 -15.98
CA ASP A 168 -5.89 -9.28 -15.28
C ASP A 168 -6.34 -7.83 -15.01
N MET A 169 -7.11 -7.21 -15.91
CA MET A 169 -7.70 -5.87 -15.71
C MET A 169 -8.64 -5.87 -14.49
N GLU A 170 -9.54 -6.84 -14.41
CA GLU A 170 -10.47 -6.95 -13.28
C GLU A 170 -9.72 -7.30 -11.97
N LEU A 171 -8.77 -8.23 -12.01
CA LEU A 171 -7.94 -8.58 -10.86
C LEU A 171 -7.14 -7.37 -10.36
N TYR A 172 -6.52 -6.61 -11.27
CA TYR A 172 -5.70 -5.47 -10.91
C TYR A 172 -6.53 -4.34 -10.33
N SER A 173 -7.72 -4.08 -10.86
CA SER A 173 -8.66 -3.11 -10.26
C SER A 173 -9.01 -3.51 -8.83
N TYR A 174 -9.40 -4.77 -8.61
CA TYR A 174 -9.66 -5.30 -7.27
C TYR A 174 -8.45 -5.18 -6.35
N ALA A 175 -7.26 -5.57 -6.83
CA ALA A 175 -6.03 -5.54 -6.06
C ALA A 175 -5.64 -4.11 -5.67
N LYS A 176 -5.81 -3.15 -6.57
CA LYS A 176 -5.55 -1.72 -6.33
C LYS A 176 -6.42 -1.17 -5.21
N ASP A 177 -7.72 -1.45 -5.26
CA ASP A 177 -8.65 -0.99 -4.24
C ASP A 177 -8.34 -1.62 -2.88
N LEU A 178 -8.14 -2.94 -2.83
CA LEU A 178 -7.79 -3.64 -1.60
C LEU A 178 -6.46 -3.14 -1.02
N PHE A 179 -5.45 -2.92 -1.86
CA PHE A 179 -4.15 -2.40 -1.44
C PHE A 179 -4.24 -1.00 -0.82
N LEU A 180 -4.97 -0.09 -1.47
CA LEU A 180 -5.16 1.27 -0.97
C LEU A 180 -5.97 1.28 0.33
N GLN A 181 -6.98 0.43 0.46
CA GLN A 181 -7.73 0.25 1.71
C GLN A 181 -6.82 -0.25 2.84
N ARG A 182 -5.99 -1.28 2.59
CA ARG A 182 -5.01 -1.79 3.57
C ARG A 182 -4.04 -0.69 4.01
N TYR A 183 -3.54 0.10 3.06
CA TYR A 183 -2.65 1.21 3.34
C TYR A 183 -3.32 2.26 4.25
N GLN A 184 -4.54 2.68 3.91
CA GLN A 184 -5.28 3.67 4.70
C GLN A 184 -5.59 3.17 6.11
N PHE A 185 -6.05 1.92 6.23
CA PHE A 185 -6.33 1.30 7.52
C PHE A 185 -5.09 1.30 8.43
N MET A 186 -3.95 0.85 7.91
CA MET A 186 -2.70 0.79 8.68
C MET A 186 -2.23 2.19 9.11
N ARG A 187 -2.35 3.19 8.23
CA ARG A 187 -2.03 4.59 8.57
C ARG A 187 -2.94 5.14 9.67
N GLN A 188 -4.24 4.89 9.59
CA GLN A 188 -5.20 5.34 10.60
C GLN A 188 -4.93 4.70 11.96
N LYS A 189 -4.66 3.39 11.99
CA LYS A 189 -4.28 2.66 13.21
C LYS A 189 -3.03 3.24 13.85
N GLU A 190 -1.97 3.47 13.07
CA GLU A 190 -0.73 4.09 13.55
C GLU A 190 -0.97 5.49 14.15
N HIS A 191 -1.80 6.31 13.50
CA HIS A 191 -2.18 7.63 14.00
C HIS A 191 -2.99 7.57 15.31
N GLN A 192 -3.85 6.58 15.47
CA GLN A 192 -4.61 6.38 16.71
C GLN A 192 -3.69 5.93 17.86
N GLU A 193 -2.78 5.00 17.60
CA GLU A 193 -1.78 4.55 18.58
C GLU A 193 -0.86 5.70 19.03
N ALA A 194 -0.39 6.53 18.08
CA ALA A 194 0.41 7.71 18.40
C ALA A 194 -0.37 8.76 19.20
N ARG A 195 -1.69 8.91 18.95
CA ARG A 195 -2.56 9.78 19.76
C ARG A 195 -2.71 9.25 21.18
N ARG A 196 -2.94 7.94 21.34
CA ARG A 196 -3.06 7.29 22.66
C ARG A 196 -1.79 7.45 23.48
N LYS A 197 -0.61 7.15 22.90
CA LYS A 197 0.69 7.34 23.55
C LYS A 197 0.92 8.79 24.03
N ARG A 198 0.56 9.77 23.21
CA ARG A 198 0.64 11.21 23.58
C ARG A 198 -0.30 11.57 24.73
N GLN A 199 -1.51 11.02 24.76
CA GLN A 199 -2.45 11.24 25.87
C GLN A 199 -1.96 10.60 27.17
N GLU A 200 -1.43 9.37 27.11
CA GLU A 200 -0.84 8.68 28.26
C GLU A 200 0.36 9.46 28.82
N GLN A 201 1.26 9.94 27.95
CA GLN A 201 2.40 10.77 28.34
C GLN A 201 1.96 12.07 29.02
N ARG A 202 0.91 12.74 28.50
CA ARG A 202 0.33 13.94 29.13
C ARG A 202 -0.27 13.64 30.51
N LYS A 203 -0.99 12.52 30.67
CA LYS A 203 -1.54 12.09 31.96
C LYS A 203 -0.42 11.80 32.97
N PHE A 204 0.63 11.10 32.54
CA PHE A 204 1.80 10.80 33.37
C PHE A 204 2.51 12.08 33.84
N LEU A 205 2.77 13.03 32.93
CA LEU A 205 3.41 14.30 33.28
C LEU A 205 2.54 15.14 34.24
N LYS A 206 1.22 15.17 34.03
CA LYS A 206 0.29 15.86 34.94
C LYS A 206 0.27 15.22 36.33
N GLY A 207 0.27 13.88 36.41
CA GLY A 207 0.36 13.15 37.67
C GLY A 207 1.66 13.41 38.42
N ARG A 208 2.79 13.37 37.71
CA ARG A 208 4.11 13.66 38.29
C ARG A 208 4.23 15.10 38.78
N PHE A 209 3.67 16.06 38.04
CA PHE A 209 3.62 17.47 38.48
C PHE A 209 2.81 17.64 39.76
N LEU A 210 1.62 17.05 39.84
CA LEU A 210 0.79 17.07 41.06
C LEU A 210 1.52 16.45 42.26
N GLN A 211 2.25 15.35 42.05
CA GLN A 211 3.03 14.69 43.09
C GLN A 211 4.19 15.55 43.60
N THR A 212 4.95 16.18 42.69
CA THR A 212 6.01 17.12 43.09
C THR A 212 5.46 18.33 43.83
N HIS A 213 4.31 18.86 43.40
CA HIS A 213 3.69 20.04 44.03
C HIS A 213 3.16 19.73 45.44
N TYR A 214 2.70 18.49 45.68
CA TYR A 214 2.34 18.01 47.00
C TYR A 214 3.57 17.88 47.91
N GLN A 215 4.69 17.35 47.40
CA GLN A 215 5.94 17.24 48.17
C GLN A 215 6.54 18.61 48.54
N THR A 216 6.52 19.61 47.65
CA THR A 216 7.00 20.96 48.00
C THR A 216 6.09 21.67 49.01
N GLN A 217 4.78 21.43 48.99
CA GLN A 217 3.89 21.97 50.02
C GLN A 217 4.06 21.27 51.37
N SER A 218 4.41 19.97 51.37
CA SER A 218 4.63 19.18 52.59
C SER A 218 5.92 19.53 53.33
N GLN A 219 6.93 20.08 52.64
CA GLN A 219 8.18 20.58 53.25
C GLN A 219 8.12 22.05 53.68
N GLY A 220 7.00 22.75 53.47
CA GLY A 220 6.83 24.18 53.79
C GLY A 220 6.17 24.49 55.14
N GLN A 221 5.81 23.49 55.95
CA GLN A 221 5.18 23.71 57.26
C GLN A 221 6.12 23.31 58.39
N ASN A 222 6.91 24.27 58.85
CA ASN A 222 7.51 24.24 60.19
C ASN A 222 7.18 25.59 60.87
N PRO A 223 6.23 25.65 61.81
CA PRO A 223 5.91 26.88 62.50
C PRO A 223 6.76 27.00 63.77
N ASN A 224 7.53 28.08 63.89
CA ASN A 224 8.03 28.51 65.19
C ASN A 224 7.80 30.03 65.34
N PRO A 225 7.03 30.49 66.35
CA PRO A 225 6.76 31.90 66.55
C PRO A 225 7.58 32.47 67.72
N SER A 226 8.44 33.47 67.48
CA SER A 226 8.82 34.42 68.54
C SER A 226 9.63 35.63 68.03
N GLN A 227 8.99 36.79 68.15
CA GLN A 227 9.51 38.09 68.63
C GLN A 227 10.36 39.03 67.73
N ASN A 228 9.64 40.04 67.18
CA ASN A 228 9.81 41.51 67.38
C ASN A 228 10.96 42.31 66.71
N PRO A 229 10.81 43.64 66.53
CA PRO A 229 10.83 44.24 65.18
C PRO A 229 11.83 45.40 65.01
N SER A 230 12.35 45.61 63.80
CA SER A 230 12.81 46.94 63.36
C SER A 230 13.17 47.04 61.87
N GLN A 231 12.48 47.99 61.23
CA GLN A 231 12.89 48.85 60.11
C GLN A 231 12.95 48.27 58.68
N ASN A 232 11.96 48.71 57.90
CA ASN A 232 11.85 48.77 56.44
C ASN A 232 12.57 50.04 55.90
N PRO A 233 12.74 50.29 54.57
CA PRO A 233 12.19 49.54 53.44
C PRO A 233 13.12 49.34 52.21
N ASN A 234 12.71 48.37 51.39
CA ASN A 234 12.59 48.36 49.91
C ASN A 234 13.17 47.09 49.30
N LEU A 235 12.33 46.33 48.61
CA LEU A 235 12.62 45.70 47.32
C LEU A 235 11.34 45.08 46.76
N ASN A 236 10.79 45.75 45.75
CA ASN A 236 9.83 45.16 44.82
C ASN A 236 10.54 44.15 43.91
N ALA A 237 9.74 43.21 43.40
CA ALA A 237 9.99 42.30 42.28
C ALA A 237 10.62 40.92 42.59
N SER A 238 9.76 39.89 42.65
CA SER A 238 10.00 38.57 42.01
C SER A 238 8.80 37.63 42.18
N GLN A 239 7.77 37.81 41.34
CA GLN A 239 6.69 36.83 41.11
C GLN A 239 6.63 36.36 39.64
N SER A 240 7.74 36.43 38.90
CA SER A 240 7.76 36.21 37.44
C SER A 240 8.57 34.98 36.97
N GLY A 241 9.01 34.09 37.87
CA GLY A 241 9.89 32.97 37.53
C GLY A 241 9.19 31.67 37.06
N THR A 242 8.02 31.35 37.61
CA THR A 242 7.40 30.01 37.42
C THR A 242 6.39 29.93 36.28
N GLN A 243 5.78 31.05 35.87
CA GLN A 243 4.94 31.10 34.66
C GLN A 243 5.77 31.09 33.36
N ASN A 244 6.98 31.66 33.38
CA ASN A 244 7.86 31.72 32.21
C ASN A 244 8.43 30.35 31.80
N LEU A 245 8.63 29.42 32.73
CA LEU A 245 9.04 28.04 32.43
C LEU A 245 7.93 27.24 31.74
N PHE A 246 6.66 27.51 32.07
CA PHE A 246 5.51 26.83 31.48
C PHE A 246 5.26 27.27 30.02
N GLN A 247 5.43 28.56 29.72
CA GLN A 247 5.35 29.08 28.35
C GLN A 247 6.53 28.62 27.47
N ASN A 248 7.76 28.62 28.00
CA ASN A 248 8.94 28.19 27.25
C ASN A 248 8.96 26.68 26.95
N LEU A 249 8.43 25.83 27.85
CA LEU A 249 8.33 24.38 27.58
C LEU A 249 7.25 24.06 26.53
N ILE A 250 6.12 24.78 26.55
CA ILE A 250 5.04 24.60 25.56
C ILE A 250 5.46 25.17 24.19
N GLN A 251 6.16 26.30 24.14
CA GLN A 251 6.69 26.86 22.89
C GLN A 251 7.76 25.97 22.25
N ASN A 252 8.67 25.38 23.05
CA ASN A 252 9.66 24.42 22.54
C ASN A 252 9.03 23.13 21.99
N LEU A 253 7.90 22.68 22.54
CA LEU A 253 7.14 21.53 22.02
C LEU A 253 6.38 21.84 20.72
N THR A 254 6.07 23.11 20.44
CA THR A 254 5.53 23.57 19.14
C THR A 254 6.62 23.91 18.11
N GLN A 255 7.83 24.26 18.55
CA GLN A 255 8.94 24.60 17.65
C GLN A 255 9.78 23.38 17.22
N SER A 256 9.80 22.28 17.97
CA SER A 256 10.48 21.04 17.53
C SER A 256 9.76 20.30 16.39
N SER A 257 8.67 20.85 15.85
CA SER A 257 8.00 20.40 14.62
C SER A 257 8.32 21.26 13.38
N GLY A 258 9.26 22.20 13.48
CA GLY A 258 9.70 23.02 12.35
C GLY A 258 11.03 22.56 11.77
N GLN A 259 11.02 21.52 10.92
CA GLN A 259 11.91 21.37 9.75
C GLN A 259 11.60 20.04 9.05
N ASN A 260 10.74 20.10 8.04
CA ASN A 260 10.82 19.23 6.87
C ASN A 260 10.61 20.14 5.65
N PRO A 261 11.44 19.99 4.60
CA PRO A 261 11.41 20.90 3.47
C PRO A 261 10.12 20.74 2.66
N SER A 262 9.46 21.86 2.33
CA SER A 262 8.36 21.90 1.38
C SER A 262 8.77 21.33 0.02
N PRO A 263 7.93 20.55 -0.66
CA PRO A 263 8.02 20.42 -2.10
C PRO A 263 7.46 21.70 -2.73
N LYS A 264 8.29 22.41 -3.48
CA LYS A 264 7.81 23.30 -4.53
C LYS A 264 7.24 22.41 -5.63
N GLU A 265 5.93 22.45 -5.83
CA GLU A 265 5.32 22.07 -7.10
C GLU A 265 4.53 23.26 -7.65
N ASN A 266 4.69 23.43 -8.96
CA ASN A 266 4.28 24.56 -9.76
C ASN A 266 2.76 24.68 -9.82
N GLN A 267 2.29 25.93 -9.76
CA GLN A 267 0.98 26.31 -10.28
C GLN A 267 1.02 26.24 -11.81
N GLU A 268 0.19 25.37 -12.39
CA GLU A 268 -0.36 25.57 -13.73
C GLU A 268 -1.86 25.28 -13.72
N SER A 269 -2.62 26.38 -13.66
CA SER A 269 -3.80 26.69 -14.49
C SER A 269 -4.75 25.55 -14.88
N GLN A 270 -5.88 25.43 -14.18
CA GLN A 270 -7.11 24.91 -14.78
C GLN A 270 -8.26 25.91 -14.63
N LYS A 271 -8.77 26.33 -15.80
CA LYS A 271 -9.92 27.19 -16.02
C LYS A 271 -11.20 26.55 -15.47
N GLN A 272 -12.04 27.43 -14.94
CA GLN A 272 -13.44 27.21 -14.60
C GLN A 272 -14.23 26.58 -15.76
N ASN A 273 -15.11 25.63 -15.41
CA ASN A 273 -16.44 25.58 -16.01
C ASN A 273 -17.45 25.07 -14.97
N SER A 274 -18.54 25.82 -14.87
CA SER A 274 -19.68 25.70 -13.98
C SER A 274 -20.66 24.61 -14.42
N GLY A 275 -21.27 23.89 -13.47
CA GLY A 275 -22.44 23.05 -13.70
C GLY A 275 -23.00 22.53 -12.38
N GLN A 276 -24.28 22.84 -12.12
CA GLN A 276 -25.03 22.69 -10.87
C GLN A 276 -25.44 21.25 -10.51
N GLU A 277 -25.59 21.05 -9.19
CA GLU A 277 -26.61 20.27 -8.45
C GLU A 277 -27.02 18.86 -8.93
N GLN A 278 -26.89 17.86 -8.04
CA GLN A 278 -28.02 17.39 -7.22
C GLN A 278 -27.59 16.35 -6.17
N SER A 279 -28.23 16.47 -5.01
CA SER A 279 -28.22 15.56 -3.86
C SER A 279 -29.03 14.32 -4.17
N ASP A 280 -28.57 13.13 -3.79
CA ASP A 280 -29.44 12.12 -3.17
C ASP A 280 -28.64 11.10 -2.35
N GLY A 281 -29.22 10.77 -1.20
CA GLY A 281 -28.61 9.94 -0.16
C GLY A 281 -28.89 8.44 -0.27
N ASN A 282 -28.35 7.74 0.73
CA ASN A 282 -28.53 6.34 1.09
C ASN A 282 -27.84 5.27 0.22
N THR A 283 -26.72 4.74 0.75
CA THR A 283 -26.69 3.34 1.21
C THR A 283 -25.46 3.07 2.09
N SER A 284 -25.67 3.10 3.41
CA SER A 284 -24.81 2.41 4.37
C SER A 284 -25.24 0.94 4.44
N ASN A 285 -24.31 -0.01 4.25
CA ASN A 285 -24.24 -1.34 4.89
C ASN A 285 -23.31 -2.30 4.10
N GLY A 286 -22.01 -1.99 4.03
CA GLY A 286 -21.02 -2.91 3.43
C GLY A 286 -19.65 -2.94 4.10
N THR A 287 -19.38 -2.06 5.07
CA THR A 287 -18.05 -1.90 5.67
C THR A 287 -17.74 -2.89 6.78
N HIS A 288 -18.75 -3.59 7.32
CA HIS A 288 -18.57 -4.43 8.51
C HIS A 288 -18.02 -5.84 8.24
N ASP A 289 -18.15 -6.35 7.01
CA ASP A 289 -17.82 -7.74 6.66
C ASP A 289 -16.35 -7.95 6.22
N TYR A 290 -15.63 -6.85 5.96
CA TYR A 290 -14.23 -6.89 5.51
C TYR A 290 -13.21 -6.61 6.63
N ILE A 291 -13.64 -6.00 7.73
CA ILE A 291 -12.78 -5.68 8.88
C ILE A 291 -12.35 -6.94 9.62
N GLY A 292 -13.21 -7.96 9.72
CA GLY A 292 -12.89 -9.24 10.37
C GLY A 292 -11.78 -10.04 9.67
N SER A 293 -11.59 -9.83 8.37
CA SER A 293 -10.48 -10.44 7.63
C SER A 293 -9.13 -9.78 7.94
N VAL A 294 -9.12 -8.57 8.53
CA VAL A 294 -7.90 -7.81 8.83
C VAL A 294 -7.34 -8.11 10.23
N GLU A 295 -8.16 -8.61 11.14
CA GLU A 295 -7.70 -9.00 12.49
C GLU A 295 -7.13 -10.42 12.53
N LYS A 296 -7.43 -11.26 11.53
CA LYS A 296 -6.84 -12.58 11.32
C LYS A 296 -5.41 -12.59 10.78
N TRP A 297 -4.78 -11.42 10.57
CA TRP A 297 -3.38 -11.30 10.11
C TRP A 297 -2.34 -11.42 11.24
N ARG A 298 -2.69 -11.99 12.39
CA ARG A 298 -1.76 -12.32 13.48
C ARG A 298 -1.72 -13.81 13.73
#